data_AF-R5THE8-F1
#
_entry.id   AF-R5THE8-F1
#
_cell.length_a   1.000
_cell.length_b   1.000
_cell.length_c   1.000
_cell.angle_alpha   90.00
_cell.angle_beta   90.00
_cell.angle_gamma   90.00
#
_symmetry.space_group_name_H-M   'P 1'
#
loop_
_entity.id
_entity.type
_entity.pdbx_description
1 polymer ?
#
loop_
_entity_poly.entity_id
_entity_poly.type
_entity_poly.pdbx_seq_one_letter_code
_entity_poly.pdbx_strand_id
1 'polypeptide(L)' 'MTHFVREIEGGIELRSRFWMGWNYVNGRDVKVLPDGMRYPDMAAMSLALHNVKEFTNLAAILPSLYAEEKDNWR' A
#
# COMPACT_ATOMS: atom_id res chain seq x y z
N MET A 1 6.87 -2.70 3.10
CA MET A 1 5.54 -2.05 2.99
C MET A 1 4.51 -3.05 3.48
N THR A 2 3.50 -2.60 4.22
CA THR A 2 2.44 -3.48 4.69
C THR A 2 1.09 -2.79 4.53
N HIS A 3 0.10 -3.54 4.05
CA HIS A 3 -1.29 -3.15 4.01
C HIS A 3 -2.11 -4.07 4.92
N PHE A 4 -2.93 -3.48 5.78
CA PHE A 4 -3.88 -4.22 6.59
C PHE A 4 -5.29 -3.85 6.14
N VAL A 5 -6.13 -4.85 5.94
CA VAL A 5 -7.56 -4.67 5.66
C VAL A 5 -8.34 -5.02 6.91
N ARG A 6 -9.31 -4.19 7.28
CA ARG A 6 -10.31 -4.53 8.30
C ARG A 6 -11.71 -4.15 7.84
N GLU A 7 -12.69 -4.90 8.28
CA GLU A 7 -14.10 -4.54 8.12
C GLU A 7 -14.46 -3.32 8.96
N ILE A 8 -15.34 -2.49 8.42
CA ILE A 8 -15.97 -1.35 9.06
C ILE A 8 -17.45 -1.29 8.65
N GLU A 9 -18.25 -0.46 9.32
CA GLU A 9 -19.59 -0.19 8.83
C GLU A 9 -19.53 0.40 7.40
N GLY A 10 -20.28 -0.19 6.48
CA GLY A 10 -20.32 0.23 5.08
C GLY A 10 -19.20 -0.33 4.19
N GLY A 11 -18.31 -1.19 4.69
CA GLY A 11 -17.33 -1.89 3.85
C GLY A 11 -16.05 -2.30 4.57
N ILE A 12 -14.92 -1.95 3.97
CA ILE A 12 -13.58 -2.21 4.52
C ILE A 12 -12.76 -0.93 4.51
N GLU A 13 -11.77 -0.84 5.40
CA GLU A 13 -10.70 0.15 5.28
C GLU A 13 -9.35 -0.52 5.05
N LEU A 14 -8.49 0.17 4.29
CA LEU A 14 -7.12 -0.22 4.04
C LEU A 14 -6.17 0.69 4.82
N ARG A 15 -5.32 0.09 5.67
CA ARG A 15 -4.32 0.78 6.48
C ARG A 15 -2.92 0.47 5.95
N SER A 16 -2.32 1.42 5.26
CA SER A 16 -0.97 1.29 4.68
C SER A 16 0.11 1.76 5.66
N ARG A 17 1.27 1.09 5.64
CA ARG A 17 2.50 1.50 6.33
C ARG A 17 3.70 1.37 5.39
N PHE A 18 4.51 2.41 5.37
CA PHE A 18 5.72 2.50 4.55
C PHE A 18 6.91 2.84 5.44
N TRP A 19 7.97 2.05 5.31
CA TRP A 19 9.24 2.29 5.99
C TRP A 19 10.31 2.48 4.92
N MET A 20 10.54 3.72 4.49
CA MET A 20 11.53 4.00 3.47
C MET A 20 12.95 3.75 4.01
N GLY A 21 13.72 2.93 3.30
CA GLY A 21 15.08 2.57 3.70
C GLY A 21 15.20 1.35 4.60
N TRP A 22 14.07 0.71 4.89
CA TRP A 22 14.00 -0.57 5.57
C TRP A 22 13.20 -1.56 4.73
N ASN A 23 13.62 -2.82 4.75
CA ASN A 23 12.92 -3.92 4.12
C ASN A 23 12.81 -5.11 5.06
N TYR A 24 11.88 -6.01 4.74
CA TYR A 24 11.77 -7.29 5.43
C TYR A 24 12.31 -8.39 4.51
N VAL A 25 13.43 -9.00 4.89
CA VAL A 25 14.14 -10.00 4.07
C VAL A 25 14.38 -11.23 4.94
N ASN A 26 13.91 -12.40 4.49
CA ASN A 26 14.10 -13.70 5.16
C ASN A 26 13.74 -13.70 6.65
N GLY A 27 12.59 -13.10 6.99
CA GLY A 27 12.10 -13.11 8.37
C GLY A 27 12.69 -12.02 9.28
N ARG A 28 13.46 -11.07 8.72
CA ARG A 28 14.17 -10.05 9.49
C ARG A 28 14.03 -8.67 8.87
N ASP A 29 13.96 -7.66 9.73
CA ASP A 29 14.06 -6.26 9.31
C ASP A 29 15.51 -5.93 8.95
N VAL A 30 15.72 -5.43 7.75
CA VAL A 30 17.02 -5.08 7.18
C VAL A 30 17.02 -3.61 6.78
N LYS A 31 17.97 -2.85 7.31
CA LYS A 31 18.24 -1.49 6.85
C LYS A 31 18.92 -1.55 5.49
N VAL A 32 18.23 -1.10 4.46
CA VAL A 32 18.73 -1.11 3.08
C VAL A 32 19.31 0.24 2.66
N LEU A 33 18.97 1.31 3.36
CA LEU A 33 19.56 2.62 3.17
C LEU A 33 20.83 2.74 4.02
N PRO A 34 22.01 2.98 3.44
CA PRO A 34 23.24 3.11 4.22
C PRO A 34 23.19 4.26 5.25
N ASP A 35 24.05 4.14 6.26
CA ASP A 35 24.13 5.12 7.34
C ASP A 35 24.50 6.52 6.84
N GLY A 36 23.92 7.53 7.48
CA GLY A 36 24.08 8.94 7.08
C GLY A 36 23.25 9.36 5.87
N MET A 37 22.59 8.42 5.17
CA MET A 37 21.68 8.76 4.07
C MET A 37 20.21 8.82 4.51
N ARG A 38 19.45 9.67 3.82
CA ARG A 38 18.01 9.83 3.98
C ARG A 38 17.39 9.98 2.59
N TYR A 39 16.20 9.43 2.39
CA TYR A 39 15.41 9.77 1.22
C TYR A 39 15.01 11.26 1.25
N PRO A 40 14.89 11.92 0.09
CA PRO A 40 14.30 13.24 0.03
C PRO A 40 12.88 13.23 0.63
N ASP A 41 12.51 14.29 1.33
CA ASP A 41 11.18 14.40 1.95
C ASP A 41 10.05 14.30 0.91
N MET A 42 10.30 14.85 -0.27
CA MET A 42 9.40 14.72 -1.42
C MET A 42 9.12 13.26 -1.79
N ALA A 43 10.09 12.35 -1.65
CA ALA A 43 9.85 10.94 -1.98
C ALA A 43 8.82 10.31 -1.03
N ALA A 44 8.92 10.59 0.28
CA ALA A 44 7.95 10.10 1.27
C ALA A 44 6.57 10.74 1.07
N MET A 45 6.52 12.03 0.80
CA MET A 45 5.27 12.76 0.52
C MET A 45 4.59 12.26 -0.76
N SER A 46 5.35 12.08 -1.84
CA SER A 46 4.85 11.55 -3.10
C SER A 46 4.34 10.11 -2.96
N LEU A 47 5.01 9.27 -2.17
CA LEU A 47 4.53 7.92 -1.88
C LEU A 47 3.20 7.92 -1.13
N ALA A 48 3.05 8.79 -0.13
CA ALA A 48 1.78 8.94 0.58
C ALA A 48 0.66 9.40 -0.37
N LEU A 49 0.92 10.40 -1.21
CA LEU A 49 -0.04 10.89 -2.19
C LEU A 49 -0.42 9.83 -3.24
N HIS A 50 0.57 9.06 -3.71
CA HIS A 50 0.36 7.96 -4.65
C HIS A 50 -0.57 6.91 -4.05
N ASN A 51 -0.31 6.47 -2.81
CA ASN A 51 -1.15 5.49 -2.12
C ASN A 51 -2.61 5.95 -2.01
N VAL A 52 -2.83 7.22 -1.64
CA VAL A 52 -4.19 7.78 -1.55
C VAL A 52 -4.87 7.76 -2.93
N LYS A 53 -4.19 8.23 -3.98
CA LYS A 53 -4.77 8.28 -5.34
C LYS A 53 -5.10 6.88 -5.86
N GLU A 54 -4.16 5.95 -5.74
CA GLU A 54 -4.31 4.57 -6.20
C GLU A 54 -5.46 3.86 -5.49
N PHE A 55 -5.46 3.83 -4.16
CA PHE A 55 -6.45 3.05 -3.41
C PHE A 55 -7.81 3.71 -3.32
N THR A 56 -7.91 5.06 -3.40
CA THR A 56 -9.20 5.72 -3.56
C THR A 56 -9.81 5.40 -4.91
N ASN A 57 -9.01 5.39 -5.98
CA ASN A 57 -9.48 4.99 -7.31
C ASN A 57 -9.90 3.52 -7.32
N LEU A 58 -9.10 2.63 -6.74
CA LEU A 58 -9.44 1.21 -6.63
C LEU A 58 -10.74 1.01 -5.84
N ALA A 59 -10.92 1.67 -4.71
CA ALA A 59 -12.13 1.58 -3.90
C ALA A 59 -13.40 1.94 -4.70
N ALA A 60 -13.30 2.88 -5.64
CA ALA A 60 -14.44 3.29 -6.48
C ALA A 60 -14.88 2.20 -7.48
N ILE A 61 -13.96 1.36 -7.96
CA ILE A 61 -14.26 0.37 -9.01
C ILE A 61 -14.26 -1.07 -8.51
N LEU A 62 -13.60 -1.35 -7.38
CA LEU A 62 -13.33 -2.71 -6.93
C LEU A 62 -14.60 -3.56 -6.72
N PRO A 63 -15.70 -3.06 -6.11
CA PRO A 63 -16.89 -3.88 -5.91
C PRO A 63 -17.52 -4.36 -7.23
N SER A 64 -17.68 -3.47 -8.20
CA SER A 64 -18.26 -3.81 -9.50
C SER A 64 -17.31 -4.68 -10.33
N LEU A 65 -16.02 -4.33 -10.34
CA LEU A 65 -14.99 -5.09 -11.05
C LEU A 65 -14.90 -6.52 -10.52
N TYR A 66 -14.92 -6.70 -9.20
CA TYR A 66 -14.92 -8.04 -8.60
C TYR A 66 -16.19 -8.82 -8.94
N ALA A 67 -17.36 -8.19 -8.89
CA ALA A 67 -18.62 -8.85 -9.26
C ALA A 67 -18.62 -9.33 -10.72
N GLU A 68 -18.01 -8.55 -11.63
CA GLU A 68 -17.89 -8.88 -13.05
C GLU A 68 -16.82 -9.97 -13.31
N GLU A 69 -15.65 -9.87 -12.67
CA GLU A 69 -14.46 -10.63 -13.09
C GLU A 69 -14.07 -11.80 -12.18
N LYS A 70 -14.66 -11.95 -10.97
CA LYS A 70 -14.23 -12.98 -10.00
C LYS A 70 -14.26 -14.42 -10.50
N ASP A 71 -15.03 -14.71 -11.56
CA ASP A 71 -15.16 -16.04 -12.17
C ASP A 71 -14.66 -16.08 -13.63
N ASN A 72 -14.14 -14.96 -14.16
CA ASN A 72 -13.77 -14.79 -15.58
C ASN A 72 -12.25 -14.81 -15.83
N TRP A 73 -11.54 -15.73 -15.18
CA TRP A 73 -10.09 -15.90 -15.33
C TRP A 73 -9.76 -16.67 -16.61
N ARG A 74 -9.79 -15.98 -17.75
CA ARG A 74 -9.36 -16.55 -19.05
C ARG A 74 -7.85 -16.61 -19.18
#